data_AF-A0AA85BVL1-F1
#
_entry.id   AF-A0AA85BVL1-F1
#
_cell.length_a   1.000
_cell.length_b   1.000
_cell.length_c   1.000
_cell.angle_alpha   90.00
_cell.angle_beta   90.00
_cell.angle_gamma   90.00
#
_symmetry.space_group_name_H-M   'P 1'
#
loop_
_entity.id
_entity.type
_entity.pdbx_description
1 polymer ?
#
loop_
_entity_poly.entity_id
_entity_poly.type
_entity_poly.pdbx_seq_one_letter_code
_entity_poly.pdbx_strand_id
1 'polypeptide(L)'
;MNDNFASRTKELFTPEVEAVKEAIKTGIYVAWRPIDKPWNQQDCQRVCSTSRCFCGHSLNQHEAFSVNKAFPKCNQTGCSCKGFKFVPSRPEEVGEFWLTRRNDFDGNLYRVKCKCKHTHEEHVADLVPYRCKVKRCNCSGFSSAFLCAACDKHWHEHQTVFETEMERKAEGRPVVFQT
;
A
#
# COMPACT_ATOMS: atom_id res chain seq x y z
N MET A 1 -5.87 31.53 -12.63
CA MET A 1 -5.38 30.31 -11.92
C MET A 1 -6.29 29.17 -12.33
N ASN A 2 -5.81 27.93 -12.37
CA ASN A 2 -6.69 26.80 -12.70
C ASN A 2 -7.62 26.56 -11.50
N ASP A 3 -8.91 26.87 -11.63
CA ASP A 3 -9.89 26.86 -10.52
C ASP A 3 -10.01 25.49 -9.84
N ASN A 4 -9.55 24.44 -10.52
CA ASN A 4 -9.54 23.06 -10.02
C ASN A 4 -8.24 22.64 -9.32
N PHE A 5 -7.22 23.52 -9.20
CA PHE A 5 -5.94 23.18 -8.58
C PHE A 5 -6.10 22.76 -7.12
N ALA A 6 -6.90 23.50 -6.35
CA ALA A 6 -7.13 23.20 -4.94
C ALA A 6 -7.84 21.85 -4.74
N SER A 7 -8.88 21.55 -5.53
CA SER A 7 -9.60 20.27 -5.45
C SER A 7 -8.69 19.09 -5.79
N ARG A 8 -7.96 19.17 -6.90
CA ARG A 8 -7.04 18.11 -7.35
C ARG A 8 -5.92 17.85 -6.35
N THR A 9 -5.39 18.92 -5.75
CA THR A 9 -4.37 18.81 -4.70
C THR A 9 -4.94 18.12 -3.46
N LYS A 10 -6.16 18.48 -3.05
CA LYS A 10 -6.84 17.83 -1.93
C LYS A 10 -7.07 16.33 -2.18
N GLU A 11 -7.54 15.97 -3.37
CA GLU A 11 -7.76 14.57 -3.78
C GLU A 11 -6.45 13.76 -3.77
N LEU A 12 -5.35 14.36 -4.21
CA LEU A 12 -4.02 13.74 -4.19
C LEU A 12 -3.62 13.32 -2.77
N PHE A 13 -3.72 14.23 -1.80
CA PHE A 13 -3.31 14.00 -0.42
C PHE A 13 -4.36 13.31 0.46
N THR A 14 -5.56 13.02 -0.06
CA THR A 14 -6.65 12.43 0.72
C THR A 14 -6.25 11.15 1.46
N PRO A 15 -5.57 10.15 0.86
CA PRO A 15 -5.18 8.93 1.59
C PRO A 15 -4.21 9.20 2.74
N GLU A 16 -3.24 10.08 2.54
CA GLU A 16 -2.28 10.48 3.57
C GLU A 16 -3.01 11.14 4.75
N VAL A 17 -3.98 12.01 4.46
CA VAL A 17 -4.82 12.68 5.47
C VAL A 17 -5.69 11.67 6.22
N GLU A 18 -6.32 10.73 5.54
CA GLU A 18 -7.14 9.70 6.19
C GLU A 18 -6.30 8.75 7.04
N ALA A 19 -5.10 8.35 6.57
CA ALA A 19 -4.17 7.55 7.36
C ALA A 19 -3.73 8.28 8.65
N VAL A 20 -3.49 9.60 8.57
CA VAL A 20 -3.18 10.43 9.74
C VAL A 20 -4.36 10.48 10.72
N LYS A 21 -5.59 10.70 10.24
CA LYS A 21 -6.78 10.71 11.10
C LYS A 21 -7.00 9.37 11.79
N GLU A 22 -6.80 8.27 11.08
CA GLU A 22 -6.90 6.92 11.65
C GLU A 22 -5.82 6.65 12.70
N ALA A 23 -4.58 7.10 12.46
CA ALA A 23 -3.50 6.99 13.43
C ALA A 23 -3.80 7.79 14.70
N ILE A 24 -4.30 9.02 14.58
CA ILE A 24 -4.74 9.84 15.72
C ILE A 24 -5.85 9.13 16.51
N LYS A 25 -6.83 8.53 15.81
CA LYS A 25 -7.99 7.91 16.45
C LYS A 25 -7.65 6.59 17.14
N THR A 26 -6.77 5.78 16.56
CA THR A 26 -6.51 4.41 16.99
C THR A 26 -5.19 4.26 17.76
N GLY A 27 -4.29 5.22 17.65
CA GLY A 27 -2.90 5.11 18.11
C GLY A 27 -2.05 4.15 17.28
N ILE A 28 -2.55 3.64 16.15
CA ILE A 28 -1.87 2.69 15.27
C ILE A 28 -1.46 3.37 13.97
N TYR A 29 -0.17 3.32 13.67
CA TYR A 29 0.45 3.83 12.47
C TYR A 29 0.69 2.66 11.51
N VAL A 30 0.14 2.77 10.30
CA VAL A 30 0.41 1.80 9.24
C VAL A 30 1.19 2.50 8.14
N ALA A 31 2.35 1.94 7.80
CA ALA A 31 3.25 2.54 6.83
C ALA A 31 3.81 1.51 5.87
N TRP A 32 4.14 1.97 4.67
CA TRP A 32 4.87 1.21 3.67
C TRP A 32 6.27 1.82 3.53
N ARG A 33 7.30 1.02 3.80
CA ARG A 33 8.69 1.49 3.90
C ARG A 33 9.69 0.48 3.34
N PRO A 34 10.89 0.91 2.94
CA PRO A 34 11.96 0.01 2.53
C PRO A 34 12.31 -1.01 3.63
N ILE A 35 12.80 -2.17 3.23
CA ILE A 35 13.28 -3.20 4.17
C ILE A 35 14.73 -2.91 4.58
N ASP A 36 15.55 -2.42 3.64
CA ASP A 36 16.99 -2.31 3.82
C ASP A 36 17.45 -0.98 4.43
N LYS A 37 18.51 -1.05 5.23
CA LYS A 37 19.21 0.13 5.77
C LYS A 37 19.89 0.93 4.64
N PRO A 38 20.04 2.26 4.77
CA PRO A 38 19.62 3.09 5.90
C PRO A 38 18.15 3.55 5.85
N TRP A 39 17.40 3.15 4.83
CA TRP A 39 16.07 3.69 4.52
C TRP A 39 14.92 2.96 5.22
N ASN A 40 15.20 1.89 5.96
CA ASN A 40 14.21 1.05 6.63
C ASN A 40 13.41 1.73 7.75
N GLN A 41 13.74 2.99 8.05
CA GLN A 41 13.04 3.84 9.00
C GLN A 41 12.23 4.97 8.35
N GLN A 42 12.39 5.18 7.03
CA GLN A 42 11.66 6.19 6.26
C GLN A 42 10.34 5.61 5.74
N ASP A 43 9.22 6.15 6.20
CA ASP A 43 7.92 5.82 5.64
C ASP A 43 7.78 6.44 4.24
N CYS A 44 7.67 5.61 3.21
CA CYS A 44 7.43 6.08 1.85
C CYS A 44 5.98 6.51 1.67
N GLN A 45 5.05 5.77 2.29
CA GLN A 45 3.61 6.05 2.25
C GLN A 45 2.94 5.68 3.56
N ARG A 46 1.98 6.49 4.00
CA ARG A 46 1.03 6.08 5.05
C ARG A 46 -0.10 5.29 4.42
N VAL A 47 -0.57 4.29 5.16
CA VAL A 47 -1.60 3.37 4.72
C VAL A 47 -2.83 3.58 5.60
N CYS A 48 -4.01 3.66 4.99
CA CYS A 48 -5.28 3.80 5.70
C CYS A 48 -6.18 2.57 5.50
N SER A 49 -7.32 2.56 6.17
CA SER A 49 -8.28 1.46 6.18
C SER A 49 -8.82 1.09 4.79
N THR A 50 -8.85 2.03 3.84
CA THR A 50 -9.29 1.81 2.46
C THR A 50 -8.17 1.38 1.51
N SER A 51 -6.92 1.44 1.95
CA SER A 51 -5.76 1.03 1.15
C SER A 51 -5.82 -0.46 0.80
N ARG A 52 -5.35 -0.79 -0.41
CA ARG A 52 -5.44 -2.13 -0.99
C ARG A 52 -4.30 -3.03 -0.52
N CYS A 53 -4.65 -4.25 -0.16
CA CYS A 53 -3.73 -5.37 0.05
C CYS A 53 -3.41 -6.05 -1.28
N PHE A 54 -2.27 -6.71 -1.38
CA PHE A 54 -1.90 -7.58 -2.50
C PHE A 54 -2.95 -8.65 -2.84
N CYS A 55 -3.79 -9.06 -1.89
CA CYS A 55 -4.89 -9.98 -2.15
C CYS A 55 -6.10 -9.35 -2.86
N GLY A 56 -6.12 -8.02 -3.04
CA GLY A 56 -7.21 -7.25 -3.65
C GLY A 56 -8.24 -6.68 -2.65
N HIS A 57 -8.12 -7.00 -1.35
CA HIS A 57 -9.02 -6.51 -0.31
C HIS A 57 -8.44 -5.30 0.43
N SER A 58 -9.30 -4.43 0.95
CA SER A 58 -8.89 -3.26 1.74
C SER A 58 -8.42 -3.63 3.15
N LEU A 59 -7.66 -2.73 3.79
CA LEU A 59 -7.14 -2.97 5.14
C LEU A 59 -8.25 -3.21 6.17
N ASN A 60 -9.38 -2.50 6.09
CA ASN A 60 -10.55 -2.74 6.96
C ASN A 60 -11.24 -4.11 6.75
N GLN A 61 -10.90 -4.83 5.69
CA GLN A 61 -11.35 -6.22 5.47
C GLN A 61 -10.37 -7.23 6.07
N HIS A 62 -9.33 -6.78 6.77
CA HIS A 62 -8.43 -7.61 7.55
C HIS A 62 -8.77 -7.51 9.05
N GLU A 63 -8.27 -8.45 9.85
CA GLU A 63 -8.35 -8.40 11.31
C GLU A 63 -7.82 -7.05 11.83
N ALA A 64 -8.25 -6.64 13.02
CA ALA A 64 -7.62 -5.50 13.67
C ALA A 64 -6.18 -5.84 14.05
N PHE A 65 -5.27 -4.87 13.90
CA PHE A 65 -3.92 -4.99 14.41
C PHE A 65 -3.94 -5.11 15.95
N SER A 66 -3.09 -5.99 16.47
CA SER A 66 -2.79 -6.07 17.90
C SER A 66 -1.33 -6.44 18.06
N VAL A 67 -0.70 -6.03 19.15
CA VAL A 67 0.73 -6.28 19.42
C VAL A 67 1.08 -7.78 19.35
N ASN A 68 0.13 -8.65 19.70
CA ASN A 68 0.28 -10.11 19.64
C ASN A 68 0.05 -10.71 18.23
N LYS A 69 -0.42 -9.90 17.27
CA LYS A 69 -0.71 -10.30 15.88
C LYS A 69 -0.06 -9.28 14.92
N ALA A 70 1.22 -9.50 14.66
CA ALA A 70 2.02 -8.62 13.79
C ALA A 70 1.45 -8.45 12.37
N PHE A 71 0.70 -9.44 11.86
CA PHE A 71 0.18 -9.45 10.49
C PHE A 71 -1.33 -9.72 10.48
N PRO A 72 -2.18 -8.68 10.31
CA PRO A 72 -3.62 -8.88 10.31
C PRO A 72 -4.06 -9.71 9.11
N LYS A 73 -4.75 -10.83 9.36
CA LYS A 73 -5.25 -11.75 8.30
C LYS A 73 -6.47 -11.17 7.62
N CYS A 74 -6.72 -11.56 6.37
CA CYS A 74 -7.92 -11.15 5.66
C CYS A 74 -9.15 -11.93 6.16
N ASN A 75 -10.26 -11.22 6.41
CA ASN A 75 -11.53 -11.80 6.87
C ASN A 75 -12.43 -12.25 5.71
N GLN A 76 -12.00 -12.05 4.47
CA GLN A 76 -12.80 -12.41 3.29
C GLN A 76 -12.76 -13.92 3.05
N THR A 77 -13.93 -14.53 2.90
CA THR A 77 -14.10 -15.96 2.68
C THR A 77 -13.29 -16.43 1.46
N GLY A 78 -12.44 -17.43 1.65
CA GLY A 78 -11.58 -17.99 0.59
C GLY A 78 -10.30 -17.19 0.29
N CYS A 79 -10.06 -16.07 0.98
CA CYS A 79 -8.78 -15.35 0.87
C CYS A 79 -7.68 -16.10 1.65
N SER A 80 -6.57 -16.41 0.98
CA SER A 80 -5.45 -17.17 1.55
C SER A 80 -4.23 -16.32 1.91
N CYS A 81 -4.33 -14.98 1.86
CA CYS A 81 -3.19 -14.14 2.18
C CYS A 81 -2.74 -14.31 3.65
N LYS A 82 -1.42 -14.21 3.88
CA LYS A 82 -0.84 -14.42 5.21
C LYS A 82 -0.88 -13.19 6.11
N GLY A 83 -1.28 -12.05 5.55
CA GLY A 83 -1.36 -10.79 6.24
C GLY A 83 -1.62 -9.66 5.26
N PHE A 84 -1.97 -8.48 5.79
CA PHE A 84 -2.06 -7.28 4.98
C PHE A 84 -0.69 -6.91 4.40
N LYS A 85 -0.63 -6.75 3.07
CA LYS A 85 0.57 -6.32 2.35
C LYS A 85 0.18 -5.24 1.36
N PHE A 86 0.48 -3.99 1.70
CA PHE A 86 0.09 -2.84 0.90
C PHE A 86 0.60 -2.98 -0.54
N VAL A 87 -0.26 -2.64 -1.49
CA VAL A 87 0.10 -2.50 -2.90
C VAL A 87 -0.50 -1.19 -3.41
N PRO A 88 0.29 -0.35 -4.09
CA PRO A 88 -0.25 0.86 -4.69
C PRO A 88 -1.43 0.54 -5.61
N SER A 89 -2.49 1.32 -5.45
CA SER A 89 -3.76 1.17 -6.17
C SER A 89 -4.19 2.45 -6.87
N ARG A 90 -3.33 3.47 -6.84
CA ARG A 90 -3.48 4.71 -7.58
C ARG A 90 -2.21 5.01 -8.39
N PRO A 91 -2.31 5.55 -9.62
CA PRO A 91 -1.12 5.96 -10.37
C PRO A 91 -0.27 7.00 -9.64
N GLU A 92 -0.89 7.90 -8.88
CA GLU A 92 -0.18 8.96 -8.17
C GLU A 92 0.71 8.44 -7.04
N GLU A 93 0.36 7.30 -6.44
CA GLU A 93 1.17 6.62 -5.41
C GLU A 93 2.50 6.11 -5.98
N VAL A 94 2.61 5.95 -7.30
CA VAL A 94 3.79 5.40 -7.97
C VAL A 94 4.38 6.36 -8.99
N GLY A 95 4.04 7.64 -8.89
CA GLY A 95 4.55 8.68 -9.78
C GLY A 95 4.00 8.61 -11.21
N GLU A 96 3.09 7.68 -11.51
CA GLU A 96 2.48 7.48 -12.82
C GLU A 96 1.27 8.41 -13.06
N PHE A 97 1.31 9.64 -12.53
CA PHE A 97 0.18 10.59 -12.56
C PHE A 97 -0.29 10.94 -13.99
N TRP A 98 0.53 10.70 -15.02
CA TRP A 98 0.12 10.92 -16.41
C TRP A 98 -0.97 9.93 -16.87
N LEU A 99 -1.11 8.77 -16.21
CA LEU A 99 -2.15 7.79 -16.54
C LEU A 99 -3.55 8.36 -16.33
N THR A 100 -3.74 9.23 -15.33
CA THR A 100 -5.04 9.86 -15.04
C THR A 100 -5.50 10.86 -16.08
N ARG A 101 -4.60 11.26 -17.00
CA ARG A 101 -4.90 12.19 -18.10
C ARG A 101 -5.39 11.48 -19.36
N ARG A 102 -5.37 10.14 -19.39
CA ARG A 102 -5.89 9.39 -20.53
C ARG A 102 -7.41 9.37 -20.50
N ASN A 103 -8.03 9.58 -21.67
CA ASN A 103 -9.49 9.62 -21.79
C ASN A 103 -10.17 8.29 -21.41
N ASP A 104 -9.46 7.17 -21.53
CA ASP A 104 -9.92 5.81 -21.24
C ASP A 104 -9.56 5.34 -19.81
N PHE A 105 -9.04 6.22 -18.96
CA PHE A 105 -8.60 5.84 -17.61
C PHE A 105 -9.76 5.76 -16.62
N ASP A 106 -9.91 4.59 -15.98
CA ASP A 106 -10.77 4.40 -14.82
C ASP A 106 -9.92 4.02 -13.59
N GLY A 107 -9.89 4.90 -12.60
CA GLY A 107 -9.15 4.70 -11.35
C GLY A 107 -9.65 3.51 -10.54
N ASN A 108 -10.93 3.15 -10.63
CA ASN A 108 -11.49 2.01 -9.89
C ASN A 108 -10.97 0.67 -10.40
N LEU A 109 -10.62 0.62 -11.69
CA LEU A 109 -10.09 -0.56 -12.38
C LEU A 109 -8.56 -0.61 -12.36
N TYR A 110 -7.88 0.46 -11.92
CA TYR A 110 -6.42 0.48 -11.89
C TYR A 110 -5.88 -0.60 -10.94
N ARG A 111 -4.98 -1.41 -11.47
CA ARG A 111 -4.22 -2.41 -10.72
C ARG A 111 -2.80 -2.40 -11.24
N VAL A 112 -1.83 -2.36 -10.34
CA VAL A 112 -0.43 -2.50 -10.73
C VAL A 112 -0.21 -3.84 -11.43
N LYS A 113 0.52 -3.80 -12.54
CA LYS A 113 0.79 -4.95 -13.38
C LYS A 113 2.19 -5.48 -13.12
N CYS A 114 2.30 -6.80 -13.14
CA CYS A 114 3.56 -7.51 -13.20
C CYS A 114 4.19 -7.39 -14.60
N LYS A 115 5.47 -7.74 -14.73
CA LYS A 115 6.17 -7.89 -16.02
C LYS A 115 5.46 -8.85 -16.97
N CYS A 116 4.73 -9.84 -16.44
CA CYS A 116 3.89 -10.76 -17.22
C CYS A 116 2.55 -10.15 -17.70
N LYS A 117 2.33 -8.85 -17.46
CA LYS A 117 1.15 -8.06 -17.83
C LYS A 117 -0.13 -8.35 -17.06
N HIS A 118 -0.16 -9.41 -16.26
CA HIS A 118 -1.22 -9.67 -15.29
C HIS A 118 -1.08 -8.78 -14.05
N THR A 119 -2.21 -8.46 -13.44
CA THR A 119 -2.34 -7.65 -12.23
C THR A 119 -1.80 -8.37 -11.00
N HIS A 120 -1.55 -7.65 -9.91
CA HIS A 120 -1.18 -8.26 -8.63
C HIS A 120 -2.24 -9.24 -8.11
N GLU A 121 -3.53 -8.97 -8.33
CA GLU A 121 -4.65 -9.84 -7.90
C GLU A 121 -4.69 -11.17 -8.68
N GLU A 122 -4.03 -11.23 -9.84
CA GLU A 122 -3.79 -12.43 -10.66
C GLU A 122 -2.52 -13.20 -10.25
N HIS A 123 -1.93 -12.86 -9.11
CA HIS A 123 -0.87 -13.63 -8.47
C HIS A 123 -1.37 -14.22 -7.15
N VAL A 124 -0.78 -15.34 -6.72
CA VAL A 124 -1.11 -15.96 -5.43
C VAL A 124 -0.65 -15.04 -4.30
N ALA A 125 -1.48 -14.83 -3.28
CA ALA A 125 -1.21 -13.89 -2.19
C ALA A 125 -0.70 -14.55 -0.90
N ASP A 126 -0.57 -15.88 -0.90
CA ASP A 126 -0.23 -16.70 0.26
C ASP A 126 1.28 -16.92 0.43
N LEU A 127 2.04 -17.00 -0.67
CA LEU A 127 3.47 -17.33 -0.62
C LEU A 127 4.30 -16.48 -1.57
N VAL A 128 5.42 -15.95 -1.05
CA VAL A 128 6.50 -15.34 -1.82
C VAL A 128 7.14 -16.42 -2.71
N PRO A 129 7.45 -16.15 -3.99
CA PRO A 129 7.51 -14.83 -4.66
C PRO A 129 6.21 -14.38 -5.33
N TYR A 130 5.04 -14.89 -4.91
CA TYR A 130 3.72 -14.56 -5.47
C TYR A 130 3.62 -14.95 -6.94
N ARG A 131 3.59 -16.24 -7.23
CA ARG A 131 3.48 -16.78 -8.61
C ARG A 131 2.17 -16.34 -9.28
N CYS A 132 2.21 -16.14 -10.60
CA CYS A 132 1.00 -15.84 -11.35
C CYS A 132 0.08 -17.08 -11.41
N LYS A 133 -1.23 -16.90 -11.20
CA LYS A 133 -2.23 -17.97 -11.24
C LYS A 133 -2.98 -18.05 -12.58
N VAL A 134 -2.67 -17.17 -13.54
CA VAL A 134 -3.30 -17.18 -14.87
C VAL A 134 -2.81 -18.38 -15.68
N LYS A 135 -3.76 -19.08 -16.30
CA LYS A 135 -3.47 -20.28 -17.11
C LYS A 135 -2.44 -19.95 -18.19
N ARG A 136 -1.44 -20.84 -18.35
CA ARG A 136 -0.34 -20.73 -19.34
C ARG A 136 0.63 -19.55 -19.12
N CYS A 137 0.61 -18.92 -17.95
CA CYS A 137 1.62 -17.92 -17.57
C CYS A 137 2.77 -18.59 -16.81
N ASN A 138 4.01 -18.47 -17.31
CA ASN A 138 5.21 -19.02 -16.65
C ASN A 138 5.86 -18.03 -15.66
N CYS A 139 5.12 -17.00 -15.23
CA CYS A 139 5.64 -15.98 -14.31
C CYS A 139 5.86 -16.58 -12.92
N SER A 140 7.14 -16.72 -12.55
CA SER A 140 7.56 -17.34 -11.30
C SER A 140 7.41 -16.44 -10.07
N GLY A 141 7.09 -15.15 -10.23
CA GLY A 141 6.90 -14.23 -9.11
C GLY A 141 6.49 -12.82 -9.54
N PHE A 142 5.78 -12.12 -8.66
CA PHE A 142 5.31 -10.76 -8.91
C PHE A 142 6.48 -9.78 -8.96
N SER A 143 6.56 -9.01 -10.05
CA SER A 143 7.56 -7.97 -10.26
C SER A 143 6.94 -6.90 -11.15
N SER A 144 6.64 -5.73 -10.58
CA SER A 144 6.07 -4.60 -11.29
C SER A 144 7.14 -3.68 -11.88
N ALA A 145 6.78 -2.95 -12.93
CA ALA A 145 7.66 -1.97 -13.57
C ALA A 145 7.71 -0.62 -12.83
N PHE A 146 6.68 -0.31 -12.03
CA PHE A 146 6.66 0.94 -11.26
C PHE A 146 7.77 0.94 -10.20
N LEU A 147 8.23 2.14 -9.87
CA LEU A 147 9.12 2.41 -8.74
C LEU A 147 8.38 3.25 -7.70
N CYS A 148 8.74 3.09 -6.44
CA CYS A 148 8.17 3.90 -5.36
C CYS A 148 8.55 5.37 -5.58
N ALA A 149 7.54 6.25 -5.67
CA ALA A 149 7.76 7.67 -5.93
C ALA A 149 8.60 8.39 -4.85
N ALA A 150 8.75 7.80 -3.66
CA ALA A 150 9.49 8.38 -2.55
C ALA A 150 10.96 7.91 -2.46
N CYS A 151 11.31 6.76 -3.03
CA CYS A 151 12.65 6.17 -2.86
C CYS A 151 13.21 5.39 -4.06
N ASP A 152 12.49 5.37 -5.19
CA ASP A 152 12.86 4.70 -6.44
C ASP A 152 13.11 3.18 -6.35
N LYS A 153 12.67 2.54 -5.26
CA LYS A 153 12.77 1.08 -5.07
C LYS A 153 11.56 0.33 -5.62
N HIS A 154 11.75 -0.94 -5.96
CA HIS A 154 10.67 -1.82 -6.38
C HIS A 154 9.76 -2.22 -5.22
N TRP A 155 8.55 -2.68 -5.55
CA TRP A 155 7.55 -3.06 -4.54
C TRP A 155 8.03 -4.14 -3.56
N HIS A 156 8.81 -5.11 -4.04
CA HIS A 156 9.29 -6.23 -3.22
C HIS A 156 10.41 -5.84 -2.24
N GLU A 157 11.01 -4.66 -2.40
CA GLU A 157 12.01 -4.09 -1.48
C GLU A 157 11.37 -3.34 -0.31
N HIS A 158 10.04 -3.38 -0.21
CA HIS A 158 9.28 -2.72 0.84
C HIS A 158 8.49 -3.73 1.68
N GLN A 159 8.19 -3.31 2.90
CA GLN A 159 7.31 -3.98 3.83
C GLN A 159 6.20 -3.04 4.30
N THR A 160 5.07 -3.63 4.68
CA THR A 160 4.05 -2.91 5.44
C THR A 160 4.31 -3.14 6.92
N VAL A 161 4.39 -2.06 7.68
CA VAL A 161 4.62 -2.09 9.12
C VAL A 161 3.41 -1.53 9.85
N PHE A 162 3.15 -2.09 11.03
CA PHE A 162 2.13 -1.65 11.96
C PHE A 162 2.84 -1.33 13.26
N GLU A 163 2.70 -0.09 13.73
CA GLU A 163 3.40 0.41 14.91
C GLU A 163 2.41 1.19 15.77
N THR A 164 2.49 0.99 17.07
CA THR A 164 1.82 1.84 18.06
C THR A 164 2.52 3.19 18.16
N GLU A 165 1.81 4.20 18.65
CA GLU A 165 2.42 5.49 18.99
C GLU A 165 3.60 5.35 19.96
N MET A 166 3.50 4.42 20.91
CA MET A 166 4.56 4.15 21.89
C MET A 166 5.83 3.59 21.23
N GLU A 167 5.69 2.61 20.33
CA GLU A 167 6.81 2.04 19.56
C GLU A 167 7.48 3.12 18.71
N ARG A 168 6.71 3.98 18.03
CA ARG A 168 7.27 5.09 17.25
C ARG A 168 8.04 6.07 18.11
N LYS A 169 7.50 6.48 19.27
CA LYS A 169 8.22 7.36 20.22
C LYS A 169 9.52 6.73 20.72
N ALA A 170 9.49 5.44 21.07
CA ALA A 170 10.66 4.71 21.55
C ALA A 170 11.79 4.65 20.51
N GLU A 171 11.44 4.52 19.23
CA GLU A 171 12.39 4.55 18.11
C GLU A 171 12.72 5.98 17.62
N GLY A 172 12.24 7.04 18.31
CA GLY A 172 12.48 8.43 17.91
C GLY A 172 11.79 8.84 16.61
N ARG A 173 10.74 8.13 16.21
CA ARG A 173 10.01 8.34 14.96
C ARG A 173 8.89 9.36 15.12
N PRO A 174 8.53 10.10 14.04
CA PRO A 174 7.45 11.07 14.11
C PRO A 174 6.11 10.42 14.48
N VAL A 175 5.40 11.08 15.39
CA VAL A 175 4.00 10.83 15.77
C VAL A 175 3.18 12.08 15.51
N VAL A 176 1.89 11.91 15.26
CA VAL A 176 0.97 13.03 15.04
C VAL A 176 0.38 13.43 16.39
N PHE A 177 0.44 14.73 16.72
CA PHE A 177 -0.13 15.28 17.95
C PHE A 177 -1.57 15.74 17.71
N GLN A 178 -2.47 15.49 18.67
CA GLN A 178 -3.74 16.20 18.75
C GLN A 178 -3.44 17.59 19.32
N THR A 179 -3.60 18.64 18.51
CA THR A 179 -3.67 20.03 18.98
C THR A 179 -5.07 20.35 19.44
#